data_AF-A0A259DBI2-F1
#
_entry.id   AF-A0A259DBI2-F1
#
_cell.length_a   1.000
_cell.length_b   1.000
_cell.length_c   1.000
_cell.angle_alpha   90.00
_cell.angle_beta   90.00
_cell.angle_gamma   90.00
#
_symmetry.space_group_name_H-M   'P 1'
#
loop_
_entity.id
_entity.type
_entity.pdbx_description
1 polymer ?
#
loop_
_entity_poly.entity_id
_entity_poly.type
_entity_poly.pdbx_seq_one_letter_code
_entity_poly.pdbx_strand_id
1 'polypeptide(L)' 'MTQIVVLPHSEYCPEGAVVEVTPGTSICEALLENNIPIEHACDMVCACTTCHVIVKEGYQSLNEPDENEE' A
#
# COMPACT_ATOMS: atom_id res chain seq x y z
N MET A 1 13.38 5.99 -8.74
CA MET A 1 11.94 5.90 -8.46
C MET A 1 11.47 4.53 -8.87
N THR A 2 10.53 3.95 -8.12
CA THR A 2 9.85 2.69 -8.46
C THR A 2 8.39 2.99 -8.78
N GLN A 3 7.71 2.08 -9.46
CA GLN A 3 6.29 2.20 -9.76
C GLN A 3 5.48 1.22 -8.92
N ILE A 4 4.37 1.70 -8.36
CA ILE A 4 3.32 0.85 -7.78
C ILE A 4 2.12 0.90 -8.71
N VAL A 5 1.64 -0.27 -9.12
CA VAL A 5 0.42 -0.42 -9.91
C VAL A 5 -0.71 -0.83 -8.99
N VAL A 6 -1.69 0.05 -8.83
CA VAL A 6 -2.92 -0.21 -8.08
C VAL A 6 -3.94 -0.77 -9.05
N LEU A 7 -4.35 -2.01 -8.83
CA LEU A 7 -5.41 -2.63 -9.63
C LEU A 7 -6.75 -1.95 -9.36
N PRO A 8 -7.67 -1.91 -10.34
CA PRO A 8 -9.02 -1.38 -10.15
C PRO A 8 -9.70 -1.93 -8.89
N HIS A 9 -10.09 -1.02 -8.00
CA HIS A 9 -10.79 -1.32 -6.76
C HIS A 9 -12.04 -0.45 -6.63
N SER A 10 -13.21 -1.07 -6.48
CA SER A 10 -14.51 -0.39 -6.52
C SER A 10 -14.67 0.79 -5.54
N GLU A 11 -14.01 0.73 -4.39
CA GLU A 11 -14.14 1.74 -3.33
C GLU A 11 -12.98 2.76 -3.30
N TYR A 12 -11.76 2.29 -3.56
CA TYR A 12 -10.54 3.08 -3.29
C TYR A 12 -9.91 3.62 -4.57
N CYS A 13 -10.04 2.91 -5.69
CA CYS A 13 -9.38 3.27 -6.94
C CYS A 13 -10.11 2.64 -8.14
N PRO A 14 -11.31 3.12 -8.53
CA PRO A 14 -12.17 2.43 -9.50
C PRO A 14 -11.51 2.20 -10.87
N GLU A 15 -10.65 3.11 -11.30
CA GLU A 15 -9.95 3.02 -12.60
C GLU A 15 -8.57 2.35 -12.48
N GLY A 16 -8.13 2.01 -11.27
CA GLY A 16 -6.73 1.70 -10.98
C GLY A 16 -5.83 2.92 -11.10
N ALA A 17 -4.56 2.76 -10.77
CA ALA A 17 -3.58 3.83 -10.86
C ALA A 17 -2.17 3.29 -11.06
N VAL A 18 -1.30 4.13 -11.61
CA VAL A 18 0.15 3.91 -11.60
C VAL A 18 0.78 5.12 -10.93
N VAL A 19 1.51 4.88 -9.85
CA VAL A 19 2.12 5.95 -9.04
C VAL A 19 3.62 5.77 -8.98
N GLU A 20 4.36 6.88 -9.07
CA GLU A 20 5.80 6.88 -8.90
C GLU A 20 6.15 7.15 -7.44
N VAL A 21 6.99 6.28 -6.86
CA VAL A 21 7.27 6.27 -5.43
C VAL A 21 8.76 6.18 -5.18
N THR A 22 9.21 6.80 -4.09
CA THR A 22 10.59 6.68 -3.62
C THR A 22 10.77 5.32 -2.92
N PRO A 23 11.83 4.55 -3.23
CA PRO A 23 12.12 3.32 -2.49
C PRO A 23 12.26 3.59 -1.00
N GLY A 24 11.64 2.75 -0.17
CA GLY A 24 11.60 2.90 1.29
C GLY A 24 10.33 3.58 1.83
N THR A 25 9.50 4.16 0.98
CA THR A 25 8.14 4.60 1.37
C THR A 25 7.25 3.38 1.56
N SER A 26 6.41 3.37 2.60
CA SER A 26 5.43 2.29 2.80
C SER A 26 4.35 2.32 1.71
N ILE A 27 3.73 1.17 1.41
CA ILE A 27 2.63 1.12 0.44
C ILE A 27 1.46 1.99 0.91
N CYS A 28 1.14 1.98 2.20
CA CYS A 28 0.05 2.79 2.76
C CYS A 28 0.28 4.29 2.53
N GLU A 29 1.45 4.82 2.90
CA GLU A 29 1.80 6.24 2.66
C GLU A 29 1.77 6.57 1.17
N ALA A 30 2.35 5.72 0.32
CA ALA A 30 2.38 5.94 -1.12
C ALA A 30 0.98 6.08 -1.73
N LEU A 31 0.00 5.28 -1.27
CA LEU A 31 -1.38 5.39 -1.72
C LEU A 31 -2.02 6.72 -1.26
N LEU A 32 -1.83 7.10 0.00
CA LEU A 32 -2.38 8.33 0.56
C LEU A 32 -1.83 9.58 -0.12
N GLU A 33 -0.51 9.65 -0.34
CA GLU A 33 0.15 10.75 -1.06
C GLU A 33 -0.35 10.92 -2.50
N ASN A 34 -0.85 9.84 -3.10
CA ASN A 34 -1.39 9.83 -4.46
C ASN A 34 -2.92 9.88 -4.53
N ASN A 35 -3.59 10.32 -3.47
CA ASN A 35 -5.05 10.47 -3.38
C ASN A 35 -5.82 9.15 -3.54
N ILE A 36 -5.24 8.03 -3.11
CA ILE A 36 -5.92 6.73 -3.02
C ILE A 36 -6.21 6.49 -1.54
N PRO A 37 -7.44 6.77 -1.07
CA PRO A 37 -7.77 6.86 0.35
C PRO A 37 -7.97 5.47 0.97
N ILE A 38 -6.89 4.68 1.08
CA ILE A 38 -6.90 3.41 1.80
C ILE A 38 -7.17 3.65 3.30
N GLU A 39 -7.94 2.79 3.95
CA GLU A 39 -8.26 2.94 5.36
C GLU A 39 -7.05 2.62 6.24
N HIS A 40 -6.79 3.45 7.25
CA HIS A 40 -5.61 3.34 8.13
C HIS A 40 -5.99 3.69 9.57
N ALA A 41 -6.92 2.92 10.16
CA ALA A 41 -7.57 3.25 11.43
C ALA A 41 -6.62 3.41 12.64
N CYS A 42 -5.44 2.80 12.59
CA CYS A 42 -4.42 2.95 13.63
C CYS A 42 -3.37 4.03 13.35
N ASP A 43 -3.56 4.86 12.32
CA ASP A 43 -2.59 5.88 11.89
C ASP A 43 -1.20 5.30 11.55
N MET A 44 -1.18 4.14 10.87
CA MET A 44 0.03 3.47 10.35
C MET A 44 1.02 2.99 11.43
N VAL A 45 0.54 2.67 12.64
CA VAL A 45 1.38 2.17 13.76
C VAL A 45 1.36 0.65 13.93
N CYS A 46 0.95 -0.11 12.91
CA CYS A 46 0.86 -1.58 12.94
C CYS A 46 -0.02 -2.12 14.09
N ALA A 47 -1.23 -1.56 14.25
CA ALA A 47 -2.17 -1.94 15.32
C ALA A 47 -3.62 -2.18 14.82
N CYS A 48 -3.82 -2.24 13.51
CA CYS A 48 -5.09 -2.62 12.88
C CYS A 48 -4.80 -3.36 11.56
N THR A 49 -5.84 -3.76 10.85
CA THR A 49 -5.72 -4.48 9.56
C THR A 49 -6.38 -3.74 8.39
N THR A 50 -6.81 -2.50 8.58
CA THR A 50 -7.60 -1.76 7.57
C THR A 50 -6.78 -1.35 6.35
N CYS A 51 -5.45 -1.24 6.48
CA CYS A 51 -4.53 -0.91 5.40
C CYS A 51 -4.06 -2.14 4.60
N HIS A 52 -4.68 -3.30 4.82
CA HIS A 52 -4.30 -4.56 4.20
C HIS A 52 -4.36 -4.47 2.67
N VAL A 53 -3.29 -4.95 2.01
CA VAL A 53 -3.16 -5.03 0.56
C VAL A 53 -2.65 -6.41 0.15
N ILE A 54 -2.86 -6.78 -1.10
CA ILE A 54 -2.30 -8.00 -1.68
C ILE A 54 -1.29 -7.62 -2.75
N VAL A 55 -0.01 -7.89 -2.49
CA VAL A 55 1.07 -7.67 -3.45
C VAL A 55 1.05 -8.81 -4.48
N LYS A 56 0.48 -8.54 -5.67
CA LYS A 56 0.39 -9.52 -6.75
C LYS A 56 1.72 -9.76 -7.46
N GLU A 57 2.54 -8.72 -7.57
CA GLU A 57 3.84 -8.74 -8.23
C GLU A 57 4.84 -7.93 -7.39
N GLY A 58 6.09 -8.37 -7.33
CA GLY A 58 7.15 -7.65 -6.60
C GLY A 58 7.27 -7.95 -5.10
N TYR A 59 6.49 -8.87 -4.53
CA TYR A 59 6.55 -9.21 -3.09
C TYR A 59 7.96 -9.56 -2.62
N GLN A 60 8.71 -10.33 -3.42
CA GLN A 60 10.09 -10.73 -3.11
C GLN A 60 11.09 -9.57 -3.03
N SER A 61 10.71 -8.36 -3.47
CA SER A 61 11.54 -7.16 -3.34
C SER A 61 11.26 -6.36 -2.07
N LEU A 62 10.24 -6.74 -1.31
CA LEU A 62 9.91 -6.16 0.00
C LEU A 62 10.67 -6.88 1.11
N ASN A 63 10.72 -6.25 2.28
CA ASN A 63 11.21 -6.90 3.48
C ASN A 63 10.23 -8.00 3.92
N GLU A 64 10.71 -8.94 4.73
CA GLU A 64 9.83 -9.87 5.42
C GLU A 64 8.92 -9.11 6.39
N PRO A 65 7.67 -9.57 6.59
CA PRO A 65 6.78 -8.97 7.57
C PRO A 65 7.36 -9.11 8.98
N ASP A 66 7.14 -8.09 9.81
CA ASP A 66 7.49 -8.15 11.23
C ASP A 66 6.48 -9.04 11.99
N GLU A 67 6.85 -9.53 13.18
CA GLU A 67 5.95 -10.37 14.01
C GLU A 67 4.61 -9.72 14.34
N ASN A 68 4.54 -8.38 14.38
CA ASN A 68 3.30 -7.64 14.64
C ASN A 68 2.39 -7.54 13.40
N GLU A 69 2.90 -7.86 12.22
CA GLU A 69 2.20 -7.77 10.93
C GLU A 69 1.65 -9.13 10.46
N GLU A 70 2.12 -10.26 11.04
CA GLU A 70 1.59 -11.62 10.82
C GLU A 70 0.17 -11.82 11.37
#